data_AF-A0A963LJA6-F1
#
_entry.id   AF-A0A963LJA6-F1
#
_cell.length_a   1.000
_cell.length_b   1.000
_cell.length_c   1.000
_cell.angle_alpha   90.00
_cell.angle_beta   90.00
_cell.angle_gamma   90.00
#
_symmetry.space_group_name_H-M   'P 1'
#
loop_
_entity.id
_entity.type
_entity.pdbx_description
1 polymer ?
#
loop_
_entity_poly.entity_id
_entity_poly.type
_entity_poly.pdbx_seq_one_letter_code
_entity_poly.pdbx_strand_id
1 'polypeptide(L)'
;ETEAKTETQESVPLNRVEFSSQGVFLLADDLAYLRWHLPREAAARNAAVTEYVRLWHEAMNREPVEYRKDNAGRRAANTWLRSQSQLSGVNMADRRAEL
;
A
#
# COMPACT_ATOMS: atom_id res chain seq x y z
N GLU A 1 -33.45 10.57 18.37
CA GLU A 1 -32.76 10.02 17.18
C GLU A 1 -31.31 10.47 17.25
N THR A 2 -30.37 9.54 17.35
CA THR A 2 -28.94 9.86 17.45
C THR A 2 -28.37 9.81 16.05
N GLU A 3 -28.21 10.97 15.42
CA GLU A 3 -27.49 11.10 14.14
C GLU A 3 -26.04 10.67 14.36
N ALA A 4 -25.70 9.47 13.88
CA ALA A 4 -24.33 9.05 13.77
C ALA A 4 -23.64 9.96 12.75
N LYS A 5 -22.88 10.95 13.25
CA LYS A 5 -21.93 11.70 12.43
C LYS A 5 -20.96 10.70 11.82
N THR A 6 -21.10 10.44 10.53
CA THR A 6 -20.11 9.72 9.74
C THR A 6 -18.86 10.59 9.74
N GLU A 7 -17.94 10.32 10.67
CA GLU A 7 -16.58 10.84 10.57
C GLU A 7 -16.02 10.33 9.25
N THR A 8 -15.91 11.22 8.27
CA THR A 8 -15.23 10.94 7.01
C THR A 8 -13.79 10.62 7.37
N GLN A 9 -13.45 9.33 7.48
CA GLN A 9 -12.09 8.92 7.79
C GLN A 9 -11.17 9.47 6.72
N GLU A 10 -10.29 10.39 7.12
CA GLU A 10 -9.27 10.88 6.24
C GLU A 10 -8.32 9.75 5.88
N SER A 11 -7.83 9.87 4.66
CA SER A 11 -7.19 8.77 4.00
C SER A 11 -5.68 9.02 4.04
N VAL A 12 -4.89 8.05 4.48
CA VAL A 12 -3.46 8.21 4.79
C VAL A 12 -2.71 8.83 3.59
N PRO A 13 -1.88 9.85 3.81
CA PRO A 13 -1.11 10.47 2.73
C PRO A 13 -0.13 9.49 2.09
N LEU A 14 -0.16 9.38 0.76
CA LEU A 14 0.75 8.52 -0.01
C LEU A 14 1.93 9.33 -0.55
N ASN A 15 2.95 9.53 0.28
CA ASN A 15 4.19 10.23 -0.07
C ASN A 15 5.41 9.57 0.57
N ARG A 16 6.62 9.85 0.06
CA ARG A 16 7.83 9.18 0.56
C ARG A 16 8.15 9.52 2.01
N VAL A 17 7.82 10.72 2.47
CA VAL A 17 8.17 11.20 3.82
C VAL A 17 7.44 10.37 4.87
N GLU A 18 6.14 10.16 4.69
CA GLU A 18 5.31 9.33 5.60
C GLU A 18 5.75 7.87 5.65
N PHE A 19 6.21 7.30 4.53
CA PHE A 19 6.72 5.92 4.55
C PHE A 19 8.14 5.85 5.12
N SER A 20 8.98 6.86 4.85
CA SER A 20 10.37 6.90 5.36
C SER A 20 10.40 7.07 6.87
N SER A 21 9.46 7.81 7.47
CA SER A 21 9.33 7.93 8.92
C SER A 21 8.99 6.60 9.61
N GLN A 22 8.44 5.65 8.85
CA GLN A 22 8.17 4.28 9.28
C GLN A 22 9.30 3.30 8.88
N GLY A 23 10.40 3.77 8.30
CA GLY A 23 11.50 2.89 7.84
C GLY A 23 11.19 2.13 6.54
N VAL A 24 10.24 2.62 5.75
CA VAL A 24 9.90 2.09 4.42
C VAL A 24 10.38 3.07 3.34
N PHE A 25 11.45 2.71 2.63
CA PHE A 25 12.07 3.58 1.63
C PHE A 25 11.52 3.31 0.22
N LEU A 26 10.49 4.07 -0.14
CA LEU A 26 9.83 3.99 -1.44
C LEU A 26 10.62 4.72 -2.54
N LEU A 27 10.69 4.09 -3.71
CA LEU A 27 11.12 4.70 -4.97
C LEU A 27 9.97 5.54 -5.60
N ALA A 28 10.25 6.21 -6.72
CA ALA A 28 9.21 6.90 -7.49
C ALA A 28 8.13 5.93 -7.97
N ASP A 29 8.58 4.82 -8.55
CA ASP A 29 7.71 3.82 -9.15
C ASP A 29 6.86 3.11 -8.09
N ASP A 30 7.38 2.96 -6.87
CA ASP A 30 6.61 2.40 -5.76
C ASP A 30 5.40 3.26 -5.39
N LEU A 31 5.56 4.58 -5.37
CA LEU A 31 4.43 5.48 -5.11
C LEU A 31 3.38 5.42 -6.21
N ALA A 32 3.81 5.37 -7.47
CA ALA A 32 2.90 5.20 -8.60
C ALA A 32 2.16 3.85 -8.48
N TYR A 33 2.87 2.78 -8.14
CA TYR A 33 2.32 1.46 -7.92
C TYR A 33 1.28 1.44 -6.79
N LEU A 34 1.59 2.03 -5.63
CA LEU A 34 0.66 2.13 -4.50
C LEU A 34 -0.61 2.89 -4.89
N ARG A 35 -0.48 4.05 -5.54
CA ARG A 35 -1.63 4.82 -6.02
C ARG A 35 -2.49 4.03 -7.01
N TRP A 36 -1.85 3.21 -7.83
CA TRP A 36 -2.54 2.38 -8.81
C TRP A 36 -3.25 1.18 -8.17
N HIS A 37 -2.74 0.61 -7.09
CA HIS A 37 -3.24 -0.66 -6.56
C HIS A 37 -4.07 -0.54 -5.27
N LEU A 38 -3.91 0.54 -4.51
CA LEU A 38 -4.64 0.74 -3.28
C LEU A 38 -6.15 0.96 -3.52
N PRO A 39 -7.01 0.55 -2.58
CA PRO A 39 -8.43 0.89 -2.60
C PRO A 39 -8.67 2.41 -2.63
N ARG A 40 -9.80 2.82 -3.23
CA ARG A 40 -10.22 4.23 -3.24
C ARG A 40 -10.91 4.64 -1.93
N GLU A 41 -11.64 3.72 -1.32
CA GLU A 41 -12.33 3.93 -0.04
C GLU A 41 -11.29 4.10 1.08
N ALA A 42 -11.47 5.11 1.94
CA ALA A 42 -10.46 5.57 2.87
C ALA A 42 -10.10 4.53 3.94
N ALA A 43 -11.08 3.87 4.54
CA ALA A 43 -10.87 2.86 5.57
C ALA A 43 -10.11 1.65 5.00
N ALA A 44 -10.55 1.12 3.86
CA ALA A 44 -9.90 0.03 3.14
C ALA A 44 -8.50 0.42 2.67
N ARG A 45 -8.30 1.67 2.23
CA ARG A 45 -6.98 2.17 1.85
C ARG A 45 -6.04 2.22 3.04
N ASN A 46 -6.49 2.78 4.16
CA ASN A 46 -5.70 2.90 5.39
C ASN A 46 -5.31 1.51 5.89
N ALA A 47 -6.27 0.57 5.95
CA ALA A 47 -6.00 -0.82 6.29
C ALA A 47 -4.98 -1.46 5.35
N ALA A 48 -5.09 -1.21 4.03
CA ALA A 48 -4.16 -1.76 3.07
C ALA A 48 -2.75 -1.17 3.19
N VAL A 49 -2.61 0.12 3.51
CA VAL A 49 -1.32 0.77 3.78
C VAL A 49 -0.68 0.20 5.06
N THR A 50 -1.45 0.03 6.12
CA THR A 50 -0.95 -0.58 7.37
C THR A 50 -0.41 -1.98 7.13
N GLU A 51 -1.15 -2.82 6.39
CA GLU A 51 -0.72 -4.18 6.09
C GLU A 51 0.49 -4.21 5.14
N TYR A 52 0.53 -3.29 4.16
CA TYR A 52 1.69 -3.11 3.29
C TYR A 52 2.97 -2.82 4.08
N VAL A 53 2.94 -1.89 5.03
CA VAL A 53 4.07 -1.55 5.90
C VAL A 53 4.46 -2.73 6.78
N ARG A 54 3.47 -3.42 7.37
CA ARG A 54 3.71 -4.62 8.20
C ARG A 54 4.47 -5.70 7.44
N LEU A 55 4.01 -6.04 6.24
CA LEU A 55 4.64 -7.05 5.38
C LEU A 55 6.03 -6.64 4.90
N TRP A 56 6.23 -5.34 4.64
CA TRP A 56 7.55 -4.81 4.31
C TRP A 56 8.53 -5.11 5.45
N HIS A 57 8.21 -4.72 6.69
CA HIS A 57 9.08 -4.97 7.84
C HIS A 57 9.31 -6.45 8.11
N GLU A 58 8.28 -7.28 7.99
CA GLU A 58 8.41 -8.73 8.20
C GLU A 58 9.44 -9.34 7.23
N ALA A 59 9.37 -8.98 5.95
CA ALA A 59 10.33 -9.45 4.95
C ALA A 59 11.72 -8.82 5.13
N MET A 60 11.77 -7.54 5.48
CA MET A 60 13.02 -6.82 5.79
C MET A 60 13.79 -7.48 6.95
N ASN A 61 13.09 -7.85 8.02
CA ASN A 61 13.67 -8.48 9.20
C ASN A 61 14.15 -9.92 8.94
N ARG A 62 13.58 -10.60 7.94
CA ARG A 62 13.99 -11.95 7.53
C ARG A 62 15.15 -11.95 6.54
N GLU A 63 15.47 -10.81 5.92
CA GLU A 63 16.56 -10.69 4.96
C GLU A 63 17.89 -10.45 5.70
N PRO A 64 18.83 -11.41 5.68
CA PRO A 64 20.11 -11.27 6.38
C PRO A 64 21.07 -10.29 5.69
N VAL A 65 20.88 -10.01 4.40
CA VAL A 65 21.78 -9.14 3.63
C VAL A 65 21.28 -7.71 3.66
N GLU A 66 22.01 -6.83 4.36
CA GLU A 66 21.60 -5.44 4.64
C GLU A 66 21.13 -4.68 3.39
N TYR A 67 21.91 -4.70 2.31
CA TYR A 67 21.58 -3.97 1.07
C TYR A 67 20.38 -4.55 0.29
N ARG A 68 19.86 -5.72 0.69
CA ARG A 68 18.70 -6.37 0.05
C ARG A 68 17.40 -6.16 0.83
N LYS A 69 17.48 -5.65 2.06
CA LYS A 69 16.34 -5.49 2.98
C LYS A 69 15.17 -4.75 2.37
N ASP A 70 15.40 -3.59 1.76
CA ASP A 70 14.34 -2.83 1.09
C ASP A 70 13.76 -3.57 -0.11
N ASN A 71 14.59 -4.29 -0.87
CA ASN A 71 14.10 -5.09 -1.99
C ASN A 71 13.24 -6.27 -1.52
N ALA A 72 13.59 -6.91 -0.41
CA ALA A 72 12.81 -7.97 0.20
C ALA A 72 11.45 -7.42 0.70
N GLY A 73 11.47 -6.30 1.43
CA GLY A 73 10.28 -5.59 1.89
C GLY A 73 9.34 -5.23 0.75
N ARG A 74 9.85 -4.51 -0.26
CA ARG A 74 9.10 -4.10 -1.45
C ARG A 74 8.49 -5.28 -2.18
N ARG A 75 9.26 -6.35 -2.40
CA ARG A 75 8.79 -7.54 -3.10
C ARG A 75 7.63 -8.21 -2.36
N ALA A 76 7.75 -8.39 -1.04
CA ALA A 76 6.70 -9.02 -0.24
C ALA A 76 5.41 -8.18 -0.25
N ALA A 77 5.54 -6.88 0.06
CA ALA A 77 4.41 -5.97 0.15
C ALA A 77 3.69 -5.79 -1.21
N ASN A 78 4.43 -5.61 -2.31
CA ASN A 78 3.86 -5.51 -3.66
C ASN A 78 3.19 -6.82 -4.11
N THR A 79 3.77 -7.98 -3.77
CA THR A 79 3.18 -9.28 -4.13
C THR A 79 1.82 -9.46 -3.46
N TRP A 80 1.74 -9.15 -2.16
CA TRP A 80 0.49 -9.18 -1.43
C TRP A 80 -0.52 -8.17 -1.99
N LEU A 81 -0.14 -6.91 -2.17
CA LEU A 81 -1.05 -5.87 -2.64
C LEU A 81 -1.64 -6.20 -4.01
N ARG A 82 -0.82 -6.77 -4.92
CA ARG A 82 -1.29 -7.27 -6.22
C ARG A 82 -2.36 -8.35 -6.08
N SER A 83 -2.20 -9.28 -5.14
CA SER A 83 -3.18 -10.34 -4.90
C SER A 83 -4.53 -9.78 -4.45
N GLN A 84 -4.52 -8.69 -3.67
CA GLN A 84 -5.74 -8.00 -3.24
C GLN A 84 -6.46 -7.34 -4.43
N SER A 85 -5.73 -6.67 -5.32
CA SER A 85 -6.32 -6.05 -6.53
C SER A 85 -6.94 -7.08 -7.49
N GLN A 86 -6.34 -8.27 -7.58
CA GLN A 86 -6.86 -9.37 -8.41
C GLN A 86 -8.15 -9.97 -7.81
N LEU A 87 -8.21 -10.09 -6.49
CA LEU A 87 -9.37 -10.63 -5.78
C LEU A 87 -10.56 -9.65 -5.74
N SER A 88 -10.31 -8.34 -5.74
CA SER A 88 -11.37 -7.32 -5.72
C SER A 88 -12.09 -7.13 -7.06
N GLY A 89 -11.82 -7.96 -8.08
CA GLY A 89 -12.48 -7.90 -9.39
C GLY A 89 -12.21 -6.61 -10.20
N VAL A 90 -11.27 -5.78 -9.75
CA VAL A 90 -10.80 -4.61 -10.52
C VAL A 90 -9.89 -5.17 -11.60
N ASN A 91 -10.49 -5.55 -12.72
CA ASN A 91 -9.77 -6.09 -13.85
C ASN A 91 -8.78 -5.04 -14.34
N MET A 92 -7.49 -5.41 -14.48
CA MET A 92 -6.46 -4.46 -14.96
C MET A 92 -6.79 -3.87 -16.34
N ALA A 93 -7.70 -4.51 -17.08
CA ALA A 93 -8.25 -4.01 -18.34
C ALA A 93 -9.15 -2.78 -18.15
N ASP A 94 -9.97 -2.70 -17.10
CA ASP A 94 -10.96 -1.63 -16.91
C ASP A 94 -10.29 -0.30 -16.53
N ARG A 95 -9.16 -0.33 -15.81
CA ARG A 95 -8.40 0.89 -15.46
C ARG A 95 -7.51 1.43 -16.58
N ARG A 96 -7.23 0.63 -17.62
CA ARG A 96 -6.42 1.06 -18.79
C ARG A 96 -7.22 1.88 -19.80
N ALA A 97 -8.54 1.83 -19.76
CA ALA A 97 -9.43 2.54 -20.68
C ALA A 97 -9.65 4.02 -20.33
N GLU A 98 -9.09 4.52 -19.23
CA GLU A 98 -9.27 5.90 -18.72
C GLU A 98 -8.06 6.83 -18.97
N LEU A 99 -7.08 6.42 -19.80
CA LEU A 99 -5.95 7.26 -20.25
C LEU A 99 -6.03 7.48 -21.77
#